data_AF-A0A816KYG2-F1
#
_entry.id   AF-A0A816KYG2-F1
#
_cell.length_a   1.000
_cell.length_b   1.000
_cell.length_c   1.000
_cell.angle_alpha   90.00
_cell.angle_beta   90.00
_cell.angle_gamma   90.00
#
_symmetry.space_group_name_H-M   'P 1'
#
loop_
_entity.id
_entity.type
_entity.pdbx_description
1 polymer ?
#
loop_
_entity_poly.entity_id
_entity_poly.type
_entity_poly.pdbx_seq_one_letter_code
_entity_poly.pdbx_strand_id
1 'polypeptide(L)'
;MDVDVAAIQFNASEDINTLGNHYSVSLVAATFLSRIIFIGFSWSYGTVMTQFKKQKAMISNTELSWIGSIGQSFGGFLASLILFLARRYGYQILFILSLIICVISLLASSTIDNLHWILLTYSIPYGFANSAIFILGTLVCGLYYPHSYLKYLGISPARVDLWFSLHGLFDALSRLLIPLLIHLYPINIMYLFLICVFTGFIFLIIIFGLLYTSINALAVLPIILFIFTSVVTASLQYTVSTQLFEKDQIEHGYVYHVIITSLGLIIGPVVGGLVIDITGTYKSIILTSIVFLFISFTIYHLVLP
;
A
#
# COMPACT_ATOMS: atom_id res chain seq x y z
N MET A 1 -2.16 52.85 13.83
CA MET A 1 -0.78 52.46 13.50
C MET A 1 -0.90 51.05 12.95
N ASP A 2 -1.43 50.99 11.73
CA ASP A 2 -1.76 49.77 11.01
C ASP A 2 -0.51 49.31 10.29
N VAL A 3 0.03 48.19 10.74
CA VAL A 3 1.13 47.53 10.04
C VAL A 3 0.52 46.75 8.89
N ASP A 4 0.94 47.11 7.69
CA ASP A 4 0.51 46.58 6.40
C ASP A 4 0.81 45.08 6.28
N VAL A 5 -0.13 44.23 6.72
CA VAL A 5 -0.06 42.75 6.61
C VAL A 5 -0.13 42.30 5.14
N ALA A 6 -0.55 43.17 4.22
CA ALA A 6 -0.66 42.87 2.79
C ALA A 6 0.70 42.80 2.07
N ALA A 7 1.75 43.46 2.57
CA ALA A 7 3.05 43.51 1.90
C ALA A 7 3.94 42.28 2.15
N ILE A 8 3.64 41.46 3.18
CA ILE A 8 4.42 40.24 3.49
C ILE A 8 3.89 39.02 2.72
N GLN A 9 2.68 39.07 2.18
CA GLN A 9 2.09 37.94 1.45
C GLN A 9 2.52 37.82 -0.02
N PHE A 10 3.16 38.84 -0.61
CA PHE A 10 3.36 38.87 -2.07
C PHE A 10 4.72 38.37 -2.58
N ASN A 11 5.70 38.06 -1.72
CA ASN A 11 7.00 37.51 -2.16
C ASN A 11 7.27 36.05 -1.74
N ALA A 12 6.42 35.44 -0.92
CA ALA A 12 6.62 34.04 -0.51
C ALA A 12 6.11 33.02 -1.55
N SER A 13 5.26 33.43 -2.50
CA SER A 13 4.60 32.48 -3.42
C SER A 13 5.43 32.17 -4.68
N GLU A 14 6.27 33.08 -5.17
CA GLU A 14 7.10 32.83 -6.36
C GLU A 14 8.38 32.02 -6.05
N ASP A 15 9.05 32.29 -4.93
CA ASP A 15 10.27 31.55 -4.53
C ASP A 15 9.98 30.11 -4.05
N ILE A 16 8.78 29.84 -3.51
CA ILE A 16 8.34 28.48 -3.16
C ILE A 16 8.07 27.63 -4.42
N ASN A 17 7.68 28.25 -5.53
CA ASN A 17 7.32 27.52 -6.76
C ASN A 17 8.54 27.06 -7.58
N THR A 18 9.67 27.76 -7.51
CA THR A 18 10.90 27.41 -8.26
C THR A 18 11.88 26.58 -7.42
N LEU A 19 12.12 26.91 -6.15
CA LEU A 19 12.89 26.03 -5.25
C LEU A 19 12.11 24.77 -4.85
N GLY A 20 10.78 24.88 -4.69
CA GLY A 20 9.93 23.74 -4.39
C GLY A 20 9.94 22.67 -5.48
N ASN A 21 10.18 23.02 -6.75
CA ASN A 21 10.08 22.07 -7.86
C ASN A 21 11.29 21.11 -7.97
N HIS A 22 12.53 21.57 -7.81
CA HIS A 22 13.70 20.69 -7.91
C HIS A 22 13.88 19.78 -6.67
N TYR A 23 13.62 20.32 -5.48
CA TYR A 23 13.69 19.54 -4.24
C TYR A 23 12.51 18.57 -4.10
N SER A 24 11.30 18.94 -4.55
CA SER A 24 10.16 18.01 -4.52
C SER A 24 10.34 16.83 -5.47
N VAL A 25 10.83 17.03 -6.70
CA VAL A 25 11.10 15.92 -7.63
C VAL A 25 12.16 14.97 -7.08
N SER A 26 13.24 15.51 -6.52
CA SER A 26 14.30 14.70 -5.90
C SER A 26 13.79 13.92 -4.68
N LEU A 27 12.95 14.54 -3.86
CA LEU A 27 12.36 13.92 -2.68
C LEU A 27 11.31 12.86 -3.03
N VAL A 28 10.50 13.10 -4.06
CA VAL A 28 9.56 12.11 -4.62
C VAL A 28 10.34 10.94 -5.22
N ALA A 29 11.41 11.19 -5.98
CA ALA A 29 12.27 10.14 -6.53
C ALA A 29 12.93 9.30 -5.43
N ALA A 30 13.44 9.93 -4.37
CA ALA A 30 14.00 9.23 -3.21
C ALA A 30 12.95 8.40 -2.47
N THR A 31 11.74 8.95 -2.28
CA THR A 31 10.60 8.24 -1.68
C THR A 31 10.15 7.06 -2.55
N PHE A 32 10.17 7.23 -3.87
CA PHE A 32 9.83 6.17 -4.81
C PHE A 32 10.88 5.06 -4.81
N LEU A 33 12.16 5.40 -4.89
CA LEU A 33 13.27 4.44 -4.88
C LEU A 33 13.31 3.63 -3.58
N SER A 34 13.18 4.32 -2.44
CA SER A 34 13.07 3.66 -1.14
C SER A 34 11.87 2.71 -1.10
N ARG A 35 10.70 3.13 -1.57
CA ARG A 35 9.52 2.25 -1.65
C ARG A 35 9.75 1.01 -2.53
N ILE A 36 10.39 1.13 -3.69
CA ILE A 36 10.71 -0.03 -4.53
C ILE A 36 11.53 -1.05 -3.75
N ILE A 37 12.60 -0.58 -3.08
CA ILE A 37 13.48 -1.46 -2.31
C ILE A 37 12.70 -2.13 -1.17
N PHE A 38 11.92 -1.37 -0.40
CA PHE A 38 11.24 -1.90 0.77
C PHE A 38 10.05 -2.79 0.45
N ILE A 39 9.24 -2.43 -0.56
CA ILE A 39 8.19 -3.30 -1.08
C ILE A 39 8.84 -4.56 -1.65
N GLY A 40 9.92 -4.44 -2.41
CA GLY A 40 10.69 -5.58 -2.93
C GLY A 40 11.11 -6.54 -1.82
N PHE A 41 11.67 -6.05 -0.73
CA PHE A 41 12.04 -6.86 0.43
C PHE A 41 10.83 -7.47 1.15
N SER A 42 9.77 -6.69 1.38
CA SER A 42 8.53 -7.16 2.00
C SER A 42 7.95 -8.33 1.21
N TRP A 43 7.92 -8.21 -0.12
CA TRP A 43 7.32 -9.19 -1.02
C TRP A 43 8.27 -10.38 -1.31
N SER A 44 9.58 -10.18 -1.16
CA SER A 44 10.58 -11.25 -1.20
C SER A 44 10.51 -12.15 0.05
N TYR A 45 9.77 -11.79 1.09
CA TYR A 45 9.60 -12.65 2.26
C TYR A 45 9.01 -14.03 1.89
N GLY A 46 8.15 -14.09 0.86
CA GLY A 46 7.59 -15.36 0.38
C GLY A 46 8.63 -16.37 -0.09
N THR A 47 9.75 -15.91 -0.69
CA THR A 47 10.85 -16.80 -1.11
C THR A 47 11.75 -17.17 0.05
N VAL A 48 11.95 -16.26 1.01
CA VAL A 48 12.67 -16.55 2.25
C VAL A 48 11.94 -17.64 3.06
N MET A 49 10.61 -17.57 3.13
CA MET A 49 9.77 -18.56 3.81
C MET A 49 9.95 -19.98 3.26
N THR A 50 10.00 -20.14 1.93
CA THR A 50 10.12 -21.46 1.31
C THR A 50 11.50 -22.08 1.57
N GLN A 51 12.55 -21.26 1.62
CA GLN A 51 13.91 -21.69 2.01
C GLN A 51 13.98 -22.11 3.48
N PHE A 52 13.38 -21.33 4.39
CA PHE A 52 13.28 -21.72 5.80
C PHE A 52 12.58 -23.05 5.99
N LYS A 53 11.51 -23.29 5.24
CA LYS A 53 10.77 -24.56 5.29
C LYS A 53 11.58 -25.73 4.73
N LYS A 54 12.36 -25.51 3.65
CA LYS A 54 13.29 -26.51 3.11
C LYS A 54 14.37 -26.89 4.15
N GLN A 55 14.87 -25.93 4.91
CA GLN A 55 15.89 -26.17 5.94
C GLN A 55 15.31 -26.74 7.25
N LYS A 56 14.07 -26.39 7.60
CA LYS A 56 13.40 -26.82 8.84
C LYS A 56 12.00 -27.34 8.55
N ALA A 57 11.94 -28.60 8.10
CA ALA A 57 10.73 -29.25 7.61
C ALA A 57 9.55 -29.32 8.61
N MET A 58 9.80 -29.16 9.92
CA MET A 58 8.77 -29.23 10.97
C MET A 58 8.11 -27.89 11.32
N ILE A 59 8.50 -26.77 10.70
CA ILE A 59 7.86 -25.47 10.95
C ILE A 59 6.56 -25.35 10.15
N SER A 60 5.48 -24.91 10.81
CA SER A 60 4.20 -24.74 10.12
C SER A 60 4.22 -23.55 9.15
N ASN A 61 3.52 -23.68 8.02
CA ASN A 61 3.30 -22.56 7.10
C ASN A 61 2.62 -21.39 7.79
N THR A 62 1.74 -21.69 8.75
CA THR A 62 1.00 -20.70 9.53
C THR A 62 1.98 -19.83 10.30
N GLU A 63 2.88 -20.40 11.10
CA GLU A 63 3.85 -19.64 11.91
C GLU A 63 4.77 -18.75 11.06
N LEU A 64 5.25 -19.25 9.92
CA LEU A 64 6.06 -18.44 9.00
C LEU A 64 5.24 -17.31 8.35
N SER A 65 3.98 -17.57 8.02
CA SER A 65 3.08 -16.56 7.44
C SER A 65 2.83 -15.41 8.42
N TRP A 66 2.70 -15.69 9.73
CA TRP A 66 2.52 -14.64 10.75
C TRP A 66 3.69 -13.65 10.79
N ILE A 67 4.93 -14.12 10.65
CA ILE A 67 6.13 -13.26 10.66
C ILE A 67 6.10 -12.28 9.48
N GLY A 68 5.88 -12.78 8.27
CA GLY A 68 5.76 -11.94 7.08
C GLY A 68 4.57 -10.99 7.15
N SER A 69 3.41 -11.48 7.57
CA SER A 69 2.20 -10.67 7.71
C SER A 69 2.36 -9.56 8.74
N ILE A 70 2.97 -9.81 9.90
CA ILE A 70 3.24 -8.78 10.91
C ILE A 70 4.21 -7.72 10.35
N GLY A 71 5.29 -8.15 9.70
CA GLY A 71 6.25 -7.24 9.05
C GLY A 71 5.63 -6.36 7.96
N GLN A 72 4.58 -6.81 7.29
CA GLN A 72 3.89 -6.03 6.26
C GLN A 72 2.71 -5.20 6.80
N SER A 73 1.95 -5.74 7.76
CA SER A 73 0.64 -5.21 8.16
C SER A 73 0.71 -4.13 9.23
N PHE A 74 1.88 -3.90 9.83
CA PHE A 74 2.10 -2.80 10.77
C PHE A 74 1.82 -1.40 10.16
N GLY A 75 1.80 -1.32 8.81
CA GLY A 75 1.60 -0.10 8.03
C GLY A 75 0.38 0.68 8.46
N GLY A 76 -0.74 -0.02 8.55
CA GLY A 76 -2.01 0.59 8.93
C GLY A 76 -2.16 0.83 10.41
N PHE A 77 -1.78 -0.16 11.23
CA PHE A 77 -1.98 -0.12 12.68
C PHE A 77 -1.20 1.01 13.36
N LEU A 78 0.04 1.26 12.93
CA LEU A 78 0.89 2.27 13.53
C LEU A 78 0.74 3.66 12.92
N ALA A 79 -0.14 3.86 11.94
CA ALA A 79 -0.26 5.11 11.20
C ALA A 79 -0.44 6.32 12.11
N SER A 80 -1.38 6.25 13.06
CA SER A 80 -1.62 7.35 14.00
C SER A 80 -0.44 7.61 14.93
N LEU A 81 0.26 6.55 15.38
CA LEU A 81 1.45 6.69 16.22
C LEU A 81 2.61 7.33 15.45
N ILE A 82 2.89 6.84 14.24
CA ILE A 82 3.93 7.37 13.35
C ILE A 82 3.66 8.84 13.05
N LEU A 83 2.41 9.20 12.74
CA LEU A 83 2.00 10.59 12.53
C LEU A 83 2.20 11.46 13.76
N PHE A 84 1.82 10.96 14.94
CA PHE A 84 2.04 11.66 16.21
C PHE A 84 3.54 11.91 16.46
N LEU A 85 4.37 10.88 16.29
CA LEU A 85 5.82 10.98 16.41
C LEU A 85 6.41 11.95 15.38
N ALA A 86 5.96 11.90 14.13
CA ALA A 86 6.42 12.78 13.06
C ALA A 86 6.08 14.24 13.33
N ARG A 87 4.89 14.52 13.86
CA ARG A 87 4.49 15.88 14.26
C ARG A 87 5.29 16.40 15.44
N ARG A 88 5.67 15.53 16.37
CA ARG A 88 6.42 15.90 17.58
C ARG A 88 7.91 16.09 17.32
N TYR A 89 8.53 15.19 16.55
CA TYR A 89 9.98 15.11 16.35
C TYR A 89 10.45 15.54 14.96
N GLY A 90 9.52 15.74 14.02
CA GLY A 90 9.82 16.09 12.63
C GLY A 90 9.79 14.89 11.69
N TYR A 91 9.17 15.08 10.52
CA TYR A 91 8.98 14.05 9.49
C TYR A 91 10.31 13.52 8.94
N GLN A 92 11.27 14.41 8.68
CA GLN A 92 12.59 14.04 8.14
C GLN A 92 13.39 13.17 9.11
N ILE A 93 13.44 13.57 10.38
CA ILE A 93 14.17 12.83 11.41
C ILE A 93 13.57 11.44 11.58
N LEU A 94 12.23 11.34 11.68
CA LEU A 94 11.56 10.05 11.82
C LEU A 94 11.77 9.15 10.59
N PHE A 95 11.79 9.73 9.39
CA PHE A 95 12.06 8.97 8.16
C PHE A 95 13.48 8.37 8.16
N ILE A 96 14.51 9.18 8.47
CA ILE A 96 15.90 8.71 8.56
C ILE A 96 16.06 7.64 9.64
N LEU A 97 15.48 7.85 10.82
CA LEU A 97 15.50 6.85 11.89
C LEU A 97 14.84 5.55 11.45
N SER A 98 13.73 5.63 10.70
CA SER A 98 13.05 4.44 10.18
C SER A 98 13.92 3.68 9.18
N LEU A 99 14.64 4.37 8.29
CA LEU A 99 15.63 3.72 7.41
C LEU A 99 16.70 2.98 8.21
N ILE A 100 17.25 3.60 9.25
CA ILE A 100 18.27 2.99 10.12
C ILE A 100 17.72 1.76 10.84
N ILE A 101 16.53 1.87 11.44
CA ILE A 101 15.85 0.76 12.12
C ILE A 101 15.61 -0.39 11.14
N CYS A 102 15.21 -0.09 9.90
CA CYS A 102 15.02 -1.10 8.87
C CYS A 102 16.31 -1.86 8.56
N VAL A 103 17.42 -1.14 8.35
CA VAL A 103 18.73 -1.76 8.05
C VAL A 103 19.18 -2.62 9.23
N ILE A 104 19.10 -2.09 10.46
CA ILE A 104 19.47 -2.83 11.67
C ILE A 104 18.60 -4.08 11.82
N SER A 105 17.30 -3.98 11.58
CA SER A 105 16.36 -5.11 11.65
C SER A 105 16.73 -6.21 10.65
N LEU A 106 17.01 -5.86 9.39
CA LEU A 106 17.39 -6.84 8.37
C LEU A 106 18.75 -7.50 8.68
N LEU A 107 19.73 -6.73 9.14
CA LEU A 107 21.04 -7.25 9.56
C LEU A 107 20.97 -8.11 10.82
N ALA A 108 20.14 -7.74 11.79
CA ALA A 108 19.92 -8.55 12.98
C ALA A 108 19.18 -9.85 12.63
N SER A 109 18.27 -9.82 11.66
CA SER A 109 17.51 -10.99 11.24
C SER A 109 18.35 -11.99 10.44
N SER A 110 19.39 -11.54 9.74
CA SER A 110 20.21 -12.41 8.90
C SER A 110 21.09 -13.39 9.69
N THR A 111 21.28 -13.16 10.99
CA THR A 111 22.10 -14.00 11.87
C THR A 111 21.28 -14.92 12.77
N ILE A 112 19.95 -14.88 12.66
CA ILE A 112 19.04 -15.54 13.59
C ILE A 112 18.38 -16.74 12.92
N ASP A 113 18.66 -17.93 13.44
CA ASP A 113 18.07 -19.17 12.95
C ASP A 113 16.73 -19.52 13.65
N ASN A 114 16.45 -18.91 14.80
CA ASN A 114 15.26 -19.24 15.58
C ASN A 114 14.05 -18.40 15.14
N LEU A 115 12.98 -19.09 14.77
CA LEU A 115 11.75 -18.51 14.24
C LEU A 115 11.13 -17.44 15.14
N HIS A 116 11.07 -17.66 16.45
CA HIS A 116 10.49 -16.69 17.40
C HIS A 116 11.36 -15.45 17.54
N TRP A 117 12.68 -15.61 17.40
CA TRP A 117 13.58 -14.46 17.38
C TRP A 117 13.47 -13.67 16.08
N ILE A 118 13.22 -14.33 14.94
CA ILE A 118 12.91 -13.64 13.67
C ILE A 118 11.64 -12.79 13.81
N LEU A 119 10.63 -13.22 14.59
CA LEU A 119 9.47 -12.37 14.88
C LEU A 119 9.88 -11.03 15.51
N LEU A 120 10.81 -11.07 16.48
CA LEU A 120 11.30 -9.91 17.23
C LEU A 120 12.33 -9.07 16.46
N THR A 121 13.19 -9.69 15.66
CA THR A 121 14.29 -9.00 14.95
C THR A 121 13.90 -8.53 13.56
N TYR A 122 12.98 -9.23 12.89
CA TYR A 122 12.40 -8.84 11.61
C TYR A 122 11.05 -8.17 11.84
N SER A 123 10.01 -8.95 12.14
CA SER A 123 8.62 -8.52 11.93
C SER A 123 8.23 -7.22 12.63
N ILE A 124 8.57 -7.07 13.91
CA ILE A 124 8.21 -5.87 14.68
C ILE A 124 9.03 -4.64 14.25
N PRO A 125 10.37 -4.63 14.32
CA PRO A 125 11.17 -3.45 13.98
C PRO A 125 11.14 -3.14 12.48
N TYR A 126 11.24 -4.15 11.59
CA TYR A 126 11.06 -3.98 10.15
C TYR A 126 9.65 -3.47 9.86
N GLY A 127 8.63 -4.06 10.50
CA GLY A 127 7.25 -3.64 10.33
C GLY A 127 7.04 -2.18 10.68
N PHE A 128 7.48 -1.74 11.87
CA PHE A 128 7.44 -0.33 12.26
C PHE A 128 8.16 0.56 11.25
N ALA A 129 9.39 0.21 10.87
CA ALA A 129 10.19 1.01 9.97
C ALA A 129 9.59 1.12 8.56
N ASN A 130 9.20 -0.01 7.98
CA ASN A 130 8.53 -0.09 6.68
C ASN A 130 7.23 0.73 6.67
N SER A 131 6.46 0.66 7.76
CA SER A 131 5.25 1.46 7.97
C SER A 131 5.55 2.95 7.98
N ALA A 132 6.55 3.36 8.75
CA ALA A 132 6.93 4.77 8.86
C ALA A 132 7.45 5.32 7.54
N ILE A 133 8.31 4.57 6.84
CA ILE A 133 8.79 4.93 5.50
C ILE A 133 7.61 5.06 4.53
N PHE A 134 6.67 4.11 4.55
CA PHE A 134 5.49 4.13 3.69
C PHE A 134 4.59 5.34 3.97
N ILE A 135 4.22 5.57 5.23
CA ILE A 135 3.30 6.64 5.64
C ILE A 135 3.93 8.00 5.42
N LEU A 136 5.16 8.22 5.90
CA LEU A 136 5.85 9.50 5.77
C LEU A 136 6.18 9.79 4.31
N GLY A 137 6.60 8.77 3.55
CA GLY A 137 6.79 8.89 2.10
C GLY A 137 5.50 9.27 1.39
N THR A 138 4.40 8.62 1.72
CA THR A 138 3.08 8.92 1.13
C THR A 138 2.57 10.29 1.55
N LEU A 139 2.80 10.74 2.78
CA LEU A 139 2.46 12.08 3.25
C LEU A 139 3.29 13.15 2.57
N VAL A 140 4.59 12.93 2.42
CA VAL A 140 5.46 13.84 1.67
C VAL A 140 4.94 13.95 0.24
N CYS A 141 4.69 12.83 -0.44
CA CYS A 141 4.04 12.84 -1.75
C CYS A 141 2.68 13.55 -1.71
N GLY A 142 1.86 13.32 -0.68
CA GLY A 142 0.53 13.89 -0.46
C GLY A 142 0.51 15.41 -0.23
N LEU A 143 1.49 15.92 0.50
CA LEU A 143 1.72 17.33 0.76
C LEU A 143 2.15 18.05 -0.52
N TYR A 144 2.90 17.37 -1.39
CA TYR A 144 3.29 17.90 -2.70
C TYR A 144 2.27 17.57 -3.82
N TYR A 145 1.38 16.58 -3.66
CA TYR A 145 0.46 16.03 -4.68
C TYR A 145 -0.63 15.10 -4.08
N PRO A 146 -1.96 15.31 -4.26
CA PRO A 146 -2.69 16.47 -4.71
C PRO A 146 -3.49 17.05 -3.53
N HIS A 147 -2.84 17.89 -2.72
CA HIS A 147 -3.56 18.85 -1.88
C HIS A 147 -4.59 19.64 -2.73
N SER A 148 -4.29 19.82 -4.02
CA SER A 148 -5.12 20.43 -5.06
C SER A 148 -6.47 19.74 -5.31
N TYR A 149 -6.54 18.40 -5.33
CA TYR A 149 -7.80 17.67 -5.60
C TYR A 149 -8.72 17.66 -4.38
N LEU A 150 -8.16 17.44 -3.19
CA LEU A 150 -8.92 17.48 -1.94
C LEU A 150 -9.40 18.89 -1.60
N LYS A 151 -8.58 19.91 -1.91
CA LYS A 151 -8.97 21.32 -1.85
C LYS A 151 -10.02 21.68 -2.91
N TYR A 152 -9.91 21.14 -4.13
CA TYR A 152 -10.93 21.27 -5.18
C TYR A 152 -12.29 20.71 -4.72
N LEU A 153 -12.28 19.60 -3.97
CA LEU A 153 -13.48 18.99 -3.38
C LEU A 153 -13.94 19.65 -2.05
N GLY A 154 -13.21 20.63 -1.53
CA GLY A 154 -13.55 21.30 -0.25
C GLY A 154 -13.40 20.41 0.99
N ILE A 155 -12.60 19.35 0.94
CA ILE A 155 -12.42 18.40 2.04
C ILE A 155 -11.27 18.88 2.95
N SER A 156 -11.51 18.91 4.27
CA SER A 156 -10.47 19.32 5.22
C SER A 156 -9.38 18.24 5.37
N PRO A 157 -8.10 18.63 5.54
CA PRO A 157 -6.99 17.68 5.71
C PRO A 157 -7.20 16.69 6.87
N ALA A 158 -7.79 17.13 7.98
CA ALA A 158 -8.04 16.28 9.15
C ALA A 158 -8.99 15.09 8.85
N ARG A 159 -9.96 15.27 7.93
CA ARG A 159 -10.84 14.17 7.51
C ARG A 159 -10.09 13.15 6.65
N VAL A 160 -9.17 13.64 5.82
CA VAL A 160 -8.34 12.79 4.95
C VAL A 160 -7.41 11.91 5.78
N ASP A 161 -6.75 12.48 6.79
CA ASP A 161 -5.92 11.73 7.74
C ASP A 161 -6.70 10.61 8.44
N LEU A 162 -7.94 10.90 8.86
CA LEU A 162 -8.83 9.92 9.47
C LEU A 162 -9.17 8.80 8.47
N TRP A 163 -9.50 9.14 7.23
CA TRP A 163 -9.83 8.15 6.19
C TRP A 163 -8.64 7.22 5.90
N PHE A 164 -7.42 7.77 5.78
CA PHE A 164 -6.22 6.96 5.60
C PHE A 164 -5.89 6.08 6.80
N SER A 165 -6.18 6.55 8.02
CA SER A 165 -5.99 5.76 9.26
C SER A 165 -6.99 4.60 9.33
N LEU A 166 -8.28 4.86 9.08
CA LEU A 166 -9.30 3.82 9.02
C LEU A 166 -8.99 2.81 7.92
N HIS A 167 -8.58 3.29 6.75
CA HIS A 167 -8.10 2.45 5.65
C HIS A 167 -7.01 1.47 6.11
N GLY A 168 -5.95 1.97 6.75
CA GLY A 168 -4.88 1.12 7.25
C GLY A 168 -5.34 0.08 8.28
N LEU A 169 -6.24 0.48 9.19
CA LEU A 169 -6.82 -0.44 10.17
C LEU A 169 -7.60 -1.57 9.50
N PHE A 170 -8.48 -1.24 8.55
CA PHE A 170 -9.30 -2.22 7.85
C PHE A 170 -8.48 -3.12 6.91
N ASP A 171 -7.44 -2.59 6.27
CA ASP A 171 -6.45 -3.38 5.53
C ASP A 171 -5.83 -4.44 6.44
N ALA A 172 -5.29 -4.05 7.59
CA ALA A 172 -4.68 -4.98 8.55
C ALA A 172 -5.69 -6.02 9.08
N LEU A 173 -6.91 -5.60 9.45
CA LEU A 173 -7.96 -6.52 9.90
C LEU A 173 -8.34 -7.52 8.81
N SER A 174 -8.47 -7.07 7.56
CA SER A 174 -8.83 -7.95 6.45
C SER A 174 -7.77 -9.03 6.18
N ARG A 175 -6.48 -8.67 6.32
CA ARG A 175 -5.36 -9.61 6.21
C ARG A 175 -5.35 -10.68 7.31
N LEU A 176 -5.92 -10.38 8.47
CA LEU A 176 -6.06 -11.34 9.58
C LEU A 176 -7.31 -12.21 9.44
N LEU A 177 -8.45 -11.58 9.12
CA LEU A 177 -9.75 -12.25 9.11
C LEU A 177 -9.94 -13.18 7.91
N ILE A 178 -9.45 -12.81 6.71
CA ILE A 178 -9.66 -13.63 5.52
C ILE A 178 -8.93 -14.99 5.59
N PRO A 179 -7.63 -15.06 5.94
CA PRO A 179 -6.97 -16.36 6.13
C PRO A 179 -7.64 -17.21 7.21
N LEU A 180 -8.13 -16.59 8.29
CA LEU A 180 -8.88 -17.28 9.33
C LEU A 180 -10.21 -17.84 8.77
N LEU A 181 -10.95 -17.07 7.97
CA LEU A 181 -12.19 -17.53 7.34
C LEU A 181 -11.94 -18.69 6.35
N ILE A 182 -10.86 -18.62 5.56
CA ILE A 182 -10.44 -19.71 4.66
C ILE A 182 -10.07 -20.96 5.45
N HIS A 183 -9.51 -20.81 6.65
CA HIS A 183 -9.21 -21.95 7.51
C HIS A 183 -10.48 -22.58 8.12
N LEU A 184 -11.45 -21.75 8.53
CA LEU A 184 -12.70 -22.20 9.16
C LEU A 184 -13.69 -22.80 8.16
N TYR A 185 -13.67 -22.34 6.91
CA TYR A 185 -14.58 -22.78 5.86
C TYR A 185 -13.79 -23.24 4.63
N PRO A 186 -14.09 -24.41 4.05
CA PRO A 186 -13.40 -24.92 2.86
C PRO A 186 -13.84 -24.17 1.59
N ILE A 187 -13.59 -22.86 1.57
CA ILE A 187 -13.90 -21.99 0.44
C ILE A 187 -12.85 -22.20 -0.63
N ASN A 188 -13.29 -22.38 -1.88
CA ASN A 188 -12.37 -22.41 -3.00
C ASN A 188 -11.78 -21.00 -3.21
N ILE A 189 -10.46 -20.92 -3.03
CA ILE A 189 -9.69 -19.68 -2.91
C ILE A 189 -9.66 -18.93 -4.25
N MET A 190 -9.70 -19.65 -5.37
CA MET A 190 -9.81 -19.05 -6.70
C MET A 190 -11.12 -18.28 -6.87
N TYR A 191 -12.25 -18.87 -6.45
CA TYR A 191 -13.55 -18.18 -6.50
C TYR A 191 -13.60 -17.01 -5.53
N LEU A 192 -13.02 -17.14 -4.34
CA LEU A 192 -12.92 -16.03 -3.39
C LEU A 192 -12.12 -14.86 -4.00
N PHE A 193 -11.00 -15.15 -4.66
CA PHE A 193 -10.21 -14.15 -5.39
C PHE A 193 -11.04 -13.44 -6.46
N LEU A 194 -11.76 -14.20 -7.30
CA LEU A 194 -12.61 -13.66 -8.35
C LEU A 194 -13.72 -12.75 -7.77
N ILE A 195 -14.37 -13.19 -6.69
CA ILE A 195 -15.39 -12.41 -5.98
C ILE A 195 -14.81 -11.09 -5.48
N CYS A 196 -13.61 -11.10 -4.88
CA CYS A 196 -12.99 -9.87 -4.39
C CYS A 196 -12.63 -8.91 -5.54
N VAL A 197 -12.11 -9.41 -6.67
CA VAL A 197 -11.83 -8.59 -7.87
C VAL A 197 -13.12 -7.98 -8.44
N PHE A 198 -14.17 -8.80 -8.61
CA PHE A 198 -15.47 -8.33 -9.10
C PHE A 198 -16.10 -7.30 -8.17
N THR A 199 -16.01 -7.53 -6.86
CA THR A 199 -16.52 -6.59 -5.86
C THR A 199 -15.78 -5.26 -5.96
N GLY A 200 -14.44 -5.27 -6.10
CA GLY A 200 -13.66 -4.05 -6.34
C GLY A 200 -14.10 -3.28 -7.59
N PHE A 201 -14.40 -3.99 -8.69
CA PHE A 201 -14.96 -3.41 -9.90
C PHE A 201 -16.33 -2.72 -9.67
N ILE A 202 -17.26 -3.39 -8.98
CA ILE A 202 -18.57 -2.83 -8.64
C ILE A 202 -18.42 -1.57 -7.78
N PHE A 203 -17.53 -1.60 -6.79
CA PHE A 203 -17.27 -0.44 -5.93
C PHE A 203 -16.72 0.75 -6.71
N LEU A 204 -15.87 0.55 -7.72
CA LEU A 204 -15.39 1.64 -8.56
C LEU A 204 -16.49 2.23 -9.45
N ILE A 205 -17.42 1.42 -9.98
CA ILE A 205 -18.61 1.92 -10.68
C ILE A 205 -19.46 2.78 -9.75
N ILE A 206 -19.67 2.31 -8.52
CA ILE A 206 -20.44 3.03 -7.50
C ILE A 206 -19.75 4.37 -7.17
N ILE A 207 -18.43 4.38 -6.95
CA ILE A 207 -17.65 5.60 -6.73
C ILE A 207 -17.76 6.55 -7.93
N PHE A 208 -17.66 6.02 -9.15
CA PHE A 208 -17.80 6.81 -10.38
C PHE A 208 -19.17 7.50 -10.48
N GLY A 209 -20.25 6.80 -10.13
CA GLY A 209 -21.60 7.37 -10.09
C GLY A 209 -21.81 8.37 -8.95
N LEU A 210 -21.20 8.14 -7.79
CA LEU A 210 -21.40 8.94 -6.57
C LEU A 210 -20.48 10.14 -6.44
N LEU A 211 -19.46 10.27 -7.29
CA LEU A 211 -18.59 11.46 -7.38
C LEU A 211 -19.35 12.79 -7.54
N TYR A 212 -20.64 12.73 -7.90
CA TYR A 212 -21.49 13.89 -8.15
C TYR A 212 -22.57 14.15 -7.11
N THR A 213 -22.80 13.24 -6.15
CA THR A 213 -24.03 13.29 -5.34
C THR A 213 -23.78 13.44 -3.84
N SER A 214 -22.69 12.90 -3.28
CA SER A 214 -22.46 13.00 -1.84
C SER A 214 -21.00 12.80 -1.41
N ILE A 215 -20.42 13.83 -0.77
CA ILE A 215 -19.10 13.79 -0.12
C ILE A 215 -19.05 12.73 0.99
N ASN A 216 -20.17 12.47 1.67
CA ASN A 216 -20.22 11.47 2.74
C ASN A 216 -20.13 10.04 2.19
N ALA A 217 -20.68 9.78 1.00
CA ALA A 217 -20.54 8.48 0.36
C ALA A 217 -19.09 8.21 -0.10
N LEU A 218 -18.41 9.25 -0.58
CA LEU A 218 -16.98 9.23 -0.93
C LEU A 218 -16.06 8.96 0.28
N ALA A 219 -16.53 9.10 1.52
CA ALA A 219 -15.75 8.80 2.72
C ALA A 219 -15.69 7.30 3.05
N VAL A 220 -16.80 6.59 2.83
CA VAL A 220 -16.98 5.19 3.26
C VAL A 220 -16.58 4.21 2.17
N LEU A 221 -16.87 4.53 0.91
CA LEU A 221 -16.64 3.64 -0.22
C LEU A 221 -15.16 3.29 -0.48
N PRO A 222 -14.20 4.22 -0.34
CA PRO A 222 -12.78 3.89 -0.49
C PRO A 222 -12.34 2.86 0.55
N ILE A 223 -12.80 2.96 1.80
CA ILE A 223 -12.45 2.00 2.87
C ILE A 223 -12.85 0.58 2.44
N ILE A 224 -14.05 0.42 1.89
CA ILE A 224 -14.54 -0.88 1.43
C ILE A 224 -13.76 -1.36 0.21
N LEU A 225 -13.54 -0.50 -0.80
CA LEU A 225 -12.74 -0.83 -1.98
C LEU A 225 -11.33 -1.33 -1.60
N PHE A 226 -10.72 -0.70 -0.61
CA PHE A 226 -9.39 -1.05 -0.15
C PHE A 226 -9.32 -2.35 0.65
N ILE A 227 -10.36 -2.69 1.44
CA ILE A 227 -10.45 -4.02 2.06
C ILE A 227 -10.33 -5.10 0.98
N PHE A 228 -11.11 -4.99 -0.10
CA PHE A 228 -11.07 -5.98 -1.18
C PHE A 228 -9.75 -5.95 -1.95
N THR A 229 -9.20 -4.75 -2.20
CA THR A 229 -7.90 -4.62 -2.86
C THR A 229 -6.78 -5.25 -2.03
N SER A 230 -6.78 -5.05 -0.71
CA SER A 230 -5.83 -5.64 0.23
C SER A 230 -5.89 -7.16 0.23
N VAL A 231 -7.11 -7.70 0.32
CA VAL A 231 -7.34 -9.15 0.33
C VAL A 231 -6.84 -9.78 -0.97
N VAL A 232 -7.14 -9.16 -2.11
CA VAL A 232 -6.67 -9.58 -3.43
C VAL A 232 -5.15 -9.47 -3.55
N THR A 233 -4.56 -8.38 -3.08
CA THR A 233 -3.14 -8.07 -3.33
C THR A 233 -2.17 -8.68 -2.32
N ALA A 234 -2.62 -8.99 -1.10
CA ALA A 234 -1.70 -9.43 -0.05
C ALA A 234 -2.00 -10.82 0.52
N SER A 235 -3.27 -11.19 0.67
CA SER A 235 -3.63 -12.44 1.34
C SER A 235 -3.87 -13.58 0.35
N LEU A 236 -4.50 -13.28 -0.78
CA LEU A 236 -4.91 -14.32 -1.72
C LEU A 236 -3.86 -14.63 -2.79
N GLN A 237 -2.94 -13.71 -3.12
CA GLN A 237 -2.02 -13.91 -4.24
C GLN A 237 -1.14 -15.15 -4.09
N TYR A 238 -0.42 -15.25 -2.98
CA TYR A 238 0.42 -16.42 -2.71
C TYR A 238 -0.41 -17.69 -2.68
N THR A 239 -1.58 -17.62 -2.04
CA THR A 239 -2.47 -18.77 -1.88
C THR A 239 -3.03 -19.26 -3.22
N VAL A 240 -3.41 -18.34 -4.11
CA VAL A 240 -3.82 -18.61 -5.49
C VAL A 240 -2.66 -19.22 -6.28
N SER A 241 -1.44 -18.68 -6.15
CA SER A 241 -0.25 -19.28 -6.79
C SER A 241 -0.01 -20.72 -6.34
N THR A 242 -0.29 -21.06 -5.07
CA THR A 242 -0.15 -22.45 -4.60
C THR A 242 -1.20 -23.42 -5.16
N GLN A 243 -2.33 -22.91 -5.66
CA GLN A 243 -3.38 -23.72 -6.31
C GLN A 243 -3.18 -23.82 -7.83
N LEU A 244 -2.63 -22.80 -8.46
CA LEU A 244 -2.41 -22.75 -9.91
C LEU A 244 -1.15 -23.49 -10.37
N PHE A 245 -0.08 -23.44 -9.58
CA PHE A 245 1.21 -24.01 -9.97
C PHE A 245 1.51 -25.31 -9.23
N GLU A 246 2.20 -26.23 -9.91
CA GLU A 246 2.75 -27.44 -9.28
C GLU A 246 3.74 -27.08 -8.17
N LYS A 247 3.89 -27.95 -7.16
CA LYS A 247 4.63 -27.67 -5.92
C LYS A 247 6.06 -27.16 -6.13
N ASP A 248 6.73 -27.65 -7.16
CA ASP A 248 8.09 -27.27 -7.57
C ASP A 248 8.13 -25.90 -8.29
N GLN A 249 7.01 -25.46 -8.86
CA GLN A 249 6.88 -24.21 -9.61
C GLN A 249 6.24 -23.06 -8.82
N ILE A 250 5.67 -23.32 -7.64
CA ILE A 250 5.02 -22.28 -6.80
C ILE A 250 5.94 -21.08 -6.56
N GLU A 251 7.22 -21.32 -6.27
CA GLU A 251 8.20 -20.25 -6.01
C GLU A 251 8.36 -19.34 -7.24
N HIS A 252 8.53 -19.94 -8.41
CA HIS A 252 8.66 -19.21 -9.67
C HIS A 252 7.37 -18.46 -10.03
N GLY A 253 6.22 -19.12 -9.92
CA GLY A 253 4.91 -18.53 -10.18
C GLY A 253 4.63 -17.31 -9.29
N TYR A 254 4.93 -17.40 -8.00
CA TYR A 254 4.78 -16.27 -7.09
C TYR A 254 5.73 -15.11 -7.44
N VAL A 255 7.01 -15.40 -7.75
CA VAL A 255 7.97 -14.35 -8.14
C VAL A 255 7.52 -13.60 -9.40
N TYR A 256 7.06 -14.31 -10.44
CA TYR A 256 6.51 -13.66 -11.64
C TYR A 256 5.33 -12.76 -11.30
N HIS A 257 4.44 -13.23 -10.42
CA HIS A 257 3.29 -12.46 -9.96
C HIS A 257 3.72 -11.17 -9.23
N VAL A 258 4.72 -11.25 -8.35
CA VAL A 258 5.28 -10.08 -7.65
C VAL A 258 5.89 -9.08 -8.64
N ILE A 259 6.63 -9.55 -9.64
CA ILE A 259 7.22 -8.70 -10.68
C ILE A 259 6.12 -7.95 -11.45
N ILE A 260 5.10 -8.67 -11.94
CA ILE A 260 3.99 -8.05 -12.68
C ILE A 260 3.21 -7.06 -11.80
N THR A 261 2.95 -7.41 -10.53
CA THR A 261 2.29 -6.50 -9.58
C THR A 261 3.12 -5.24 -9.36
N SER A 262 4.44 -5.38 -9.21
CA SER A 262 5.36 -4.25 -9.03
C SER A 262 5.41 -3.35 -10.26
N LEU A 263 5.42 -3.92 -11.47
CA LEU A 263 5.31 -3.17 -12.71
C LEU A 263 3.99 -2.39 -12.78
N GLY A 264 2.87 -3.02 -12.39
CA GLY A 264 1.57 -2.35 -12.30
C GLY A 264 1.58 -1.17 -11.33
N LEU A 265 2.23 -1.31 -10.16
CA LEU A 265 2.39 -0.24 -9.18
C LEU A 265 3.26 0.92 -9.69
N ILE A 266 4.21 0.66 -10.59
CA ILE A 266 5.07 1.69 -11.21
C ILE A 266 4.33 2.38 -12.36
N ILE A 267 3.75 1.60 -13.28
CA ILE A 267 3.13 2.10 -14.51
C ILE A 267 1.80 2.78 -14.22
N GLY A 268 1.01 2.26 -13.26
CA GLY A 268 -0.33 2.74 -12.95
C GLY A 268 -0.40 4.25 -12.66
N PRO A 269 0.38 4.78 -11.71
CA PRO A 269 0.41 6.22 -11.42
C PRO A 269 0.87 7.08 -12.60
N VAL A 270 1.84 6.61 -13.39
CA VAL A 270 2.35 7.33 -14.57
C VAL A 270 1.26 7.47 -15.63
N VAL A 271 0.57 6.37 -15.94
CA VAL A 271 -0.57 6.36 -16.87
C VAL A 271 -1.71 7.22 -16.31
N GLY A 272 -1.99 7.11 -15.01
CA GLY A 272 -3.00 7.93 -14.35
C GLY A 272 -2.72 9.43 -14.47
N GLY A 273 -1.49 9.85 -14.20
CA GLY A 273 -1.04 11.24 -14.38
C GLY A 273 -1.20 11.71 -15.82
N LEU A 274 -0.70 10.94 -16.78
CA LEU A 274 -0.81 11.27 -18.21
C LEU A 274 -2.27 11.42 -18.67
N VAL A 275 -3.18 10.57 -18.17
CA VAL A 275 -4.61 10.67 -18.47
C VAL A 275 -5.21 11.97 -17.91
N ILE A 276 -4.78 12.42 -16.72
CA ILE A 276 -5.19 13.74 -16.21
C ILE A 276 -4.63 14.84 -17.10
N ASP A 277 -3.34 14.79 -17.44
CA ASP A 277 -2.69 15.85 -18.19
C ASP A 277 -3.34 16.06 -19.57
N ILE A 278 -3.76 14.95 -20.22
CA ILE A 278 -4.45 14.99 -21.51
C ILE A 278 -5.90 15.45 -21.37
N THR A 279 -6.64 14.93 -20.38
CA THR A 279 -8.10 15.12 -20.31
C THR A 279 -8.54 16.26 -19.40
N GLY A 280 -7.66 16.75 -18.53
CA GLY A 280 -7.93 17.75 -17.51
C GLY A 280 -8.85 17.25 -16.38
N THR A 281 -9.21 15.97 -16.32
CA THR A 281 -10.18 15.47 -15.32
C THR A 281 -9.78 14.15 -14.67
N TYR A 282 -10.07 14.02 -13.37
CA TYR A 282 -9.92 12.77 -12.62
C TYR A 282 -10.95 11.68 -12.99
N LYS A 283 -12.03 12.06 -13.70
CA LYS A 283 -13.08 11.13 -14.14
C LYS A 283 -12.52 10.10 -15.11
N SER A 284 -11.67 10.57 -16.02
CA SER A 284 -11.02 9.75 -17.04
C SER A 284 -10.15 8.66 -16.42
N ILE A 285 -9.45 8.95 -15.31
CA ILE A 285 -8.66 7.92 -14.61
C ILE A 285 -9.57 6.83 -14.05
N ILE A 286 -10.64 7.21 -13.35
CA ILE A 286 -11.51 6.24 -12.69
C ILE A 286 -12.18 5.35 -13.74
N LEU A 287 -12.64 5.92 -14.85
CA LEU A 287 -13.16 5.17 -15.98
C LEU A 287 -12.12 4.20 -16.56
N THR A 288 -10.87 4.67 -16.72
CA THR A 288 -9.75 3.83 -17.18
C THR A 288 -9.51 2.66 -16.23
N SER A 289 -9.49 2.89 -14.91
CA SER A 289 -9.34 1.85 -13.89
C SER A 289 -10.49 0.83 -13.91
N ILE A 290 -11.74 1.28 -14.11
CA ILE A 290 -12.91 0.40 -14.26
C ILE A 290 -12.72 -0.55 -15.45
N VAL A 291 -12.31 -0.01 -16.60
CA VAL A 291 -12.06 -0.81 -17.81
C VAL A 291 -10.97 -1.85 -17.58
N PHE A 292 -9.83 -1.46 -16.99
CA PHE A 292 -8.75 -2.40 -16.69
C PHE A 292 -9.17 -3.52 -15.73
N LEU A 293 -9.94 -3.20 -14.69
CA LEU A 293 -10.44 -4.23 -13.77
C LEU A 293 -11.46 -5.16 -14.41
N PHE A 294 -12.32 -4.65 -15.30
CA PHE A 294 -13.25 -5.49 -16.05
C PHE A 294 -12.53 -6.46 -16.98
N ILE A 295 -11.50 -5.97 -17.69
CA ILE A 295 -10.65 -6.80 -18.54
C ILE A 295 -9.95 -7.88 -17.69
N SER A 296 -9.37 -7.48 -16.56
CA SER A 296 -8.72 -8.41 -15.61
C SER A 296 -9.68 -9.49 -15.13
N PHE A 297 -10.87 -9.11 -14.64
CA PHE A 297 -11.92 -10.05 -14.22
C PHE A 297 -12.30 -11.02 -15.34
N THR A 298 -12.49 -10.51 -16.56
CA THR A 298 -12.87 -11.33 -17.73
C THR A 298 -11.77 -12.35 -18.06
N ILE A 299 -10.50 -11.93 -18.08
CA ILE A 299 -9.36 -12.84 -18.31
C ILE A 299 -9.31 -13.92 -17.23
N TYR A 300 -9.41 -13.54 -15.94
CA TYR A 300 -9.40 -14.51 -14.85
C TYR A 300 -10.58 -15.49 -14.94
N HIS A 301 -11.77 -15.01 -15.28
CA HIS A 301 -12.95 -15.88 -15.44
C HIS A 301 -12.78 -16.88 -16.60
N LEU A 302 -12.16 -16.47 -17.70
CA LEU A 302 -11.93 -17.34 -18.87
C LEU A 302 -10.80 -18.36 -18.67
N VAL A 303 -9.83 -18.06 -17.81
CA VAL A 303 -8.67 -18.93 -17.53
C VAL A 303 -8.98 -19.93 -16.41
N LEU A 304 -9.98 -19.65 -15.57
CA LEU A 304 -10.40 -20.57 -14.52
C LEU A 304 -11.11 -21.79 -15.13
N PRO A 305 -10.64 -23.03 -14.82
CA PRO A 305 -11.26 -24.26 -15.30
C PRO A 305 -12.60 -24.57 -14.63
#